data_AF-A0A7C6NM39-F1
#
_entry.id   AF-A0A7C6NM39-F1
#
_cell.length_a   1.000
_cell.length_b   1.000
_cell.length_c   1.000
_cell.angle_alpha   90.00
_cell.angle_beta   90.00
_cell.angle_gamma   90.00
#
_symmetry.space_group_name_H-M   'P 1'
#
loop_
_entity.id
_entity.type
_entity.pdbx_description
1 polymer ?
#
loop_
_entity_poly.entity_id
_entity_poly.type
_entity_poly.pdbx_seq_one_letter_code
_entity_poly.pdbx_strand_id
1 'polypeptide(L)'
;MLFCNNNQLTALDVSNNPNLCNLRCYNNKISGDNMIALVNSLPIRTAGDEGIFRVIDLTNPEEQNVCTTAQVGIATGKNWKVLNSDGDPYPGS
;
A
#
# COMPACT_ATOMS: atom_id res chain seq x y z
N MET A 1 -11.14 4.81 5.68
CA MET A 1 -9.68 4.95 5.86
C MET A 1 -9.22 3.84 6.78
N LEU A 2 -8.00 3.32 6.60
CA LEU A 2 -7.40 2.30 7.48
C LEU A 2 -5.96 2.70 7.79
N PHE A 3 -5.64 2.78 9.08
CA PHE A 3 -4.29 3.06 9.57
C PHE A 3 -3.83 1.85 10.40
N CYS A 4 -2.85 1.14 9.88
CA CYS A 4 -2.26 -0.05 10.51
C CYS A 4 -0.73 -0.02 10.47
N ASN A 5 -0.16 1.14 10.19
CA ASN A 5 1.28 1.36 10.21
C ASN A 5 1.89 1.12 11.60
N ASN A 6 3.19 0.82 11.65
CA ASN A 6 3.94 0.49 12.87
C ASN A 6 3.42 -0.77 13.58
N ASN A 7 3.26 -1.86 12.83
CA ASN A 7 2.87 -3.16 13.36
C ASN A 7 3.81 -4.25 12.82
N GLN A 8 3.47 -5.51 13.07
CA GLN A 8 4.23 -6.67 12.57
C GLN A 8 3.38 -7.51 11.61
N LEU A 9 2.46 -6.87 10.88
CA LEU A 9 1.60 -7.56 9.92
C LEU A 9 2.47 -8.13 8.80
N THR A 10 2.28 -9.42 8.54
CA THR A 10 2.89 -10.11 7.40
C THR A 10 1.94 -10.17 6.20
N ALA A 11 0.64 -9.98 6.44
CA ALA A 11 -0.41 -9.93 5.44
C ALA A 11 -1.51 -8.93 5.84
N LEU A 12 -2.18 -8.37 4.84
CA LEU A 12 -3.33 -7.49 5.02
C LEU A 12 -4.30 -7.72 3.85
N ASP A 13 -5.57 -7.96 4.17
CA ASP A 13 -6.64 -8.09 3.19
C ASP A 13 -7.65 -6.96 3.40
N VAL A 14 -7.90 -6.17 2.35
CA VAL A 14 -8.88 -5.08 2.37
C VAL A 14 -10.05 -5.32 1.41
N SER A 15 -10.21 -6.54 0.89
CA SER A 15 -11.23 -6.91 -0.11
C SER A 15 -12.67 -6.58 0.31
N ASN A 16 -12.97 -6.65 1.62
CA ASN A 16 -14.30 -6.34 2.17
C ASN A 16 -14.51 -4.85 2.50
N ASN A 17 -13.63 -3.96 2.04
CA ASN A 17 -13.69 -2.53 2.31
C ASN A 17 -13.81 -1.71 1.00
N PRO A 18 -14.95 -1.80 0.27
CA PRO A 18 -15.09 -1.20 -1.06
C PRO A 18 -14.92 0.34 -1.06
N ASN A 19 -15.23 0.99 0.06
CA ASN A 19 -15.12 2.44 0.21
C ASN A 19 -13.73 2.91 0.70
N LEU A 20 -12.75 2.01 0.82
CA LEU A 20 -11.43 2.37 1.33
C LEU A 20 -10.70 3.30 0.35
N CYS A 21 -10.46 4.54 0.78
CA CYS A 21 -9.78 5.59 0.00
C CYS A 21 -8.40 5.97 0.52
N ASN A 22 -8.05 5.55 1.74
CA ASN A 22 -6.78 5.86 2.38
C ASN A 22 -6.33 4.65 3.18
N LEU A 23 -5.18 4.10 2.82
CA LEU A 23 -4.52 3.00 3.50
C LEU A 23 -3.10 3.43 3.87
N ARG A 24 -2.77 3.37 5.16
CA ARG A 24 -1.40 3.50 5.64
C ARG A 24 -0.99 2.22 6.35
N CYS A 25 0.01 1.54 5.78
CA CYS A 25 0.51 0.26 6.30
C CYS A 25 2.05 0.17 6.33
N TYR A 26 2.77 1.27 6.12
CA TYR A 26 4.23 1.34 6.33
C TYR A 26 4.64 0.88 7.74
N ASN A 27 5.91 0.52 7.92
CA ASN A 27 6.47 -0.11 9.12
C ASN A 27 5.69 -1.37 9.49
N ASN A 28 5.65 -2.32 8.56
CA ASN A 28 5.14 -3.69 8.75
C ASN A 28 6.11 -4.69 8.11
N LYS A 29 5.68 -5.94 7.90
CA LYS A 29 6.49 -7.03 7.33
C LYS A 29 5.81 -7.66 6.10
N ILE A 30 5.05 -6.87 5.36
CA ILE A 30 4.27 -7.31 4.20
C ILE A 30 5.17 -7.32 2.97
N SER A 31 5.50 -8.51 2.46
CA SER A 31 6.40 -8.67 1.31
C SER A 31 5.97 -9.88 0.46
N GLY A 32 6.60 -10.04 -0.70
CA GLY A 32 6.34 -11.18 -1.60
C GLY A 32 4.86 -11.34 -1.94
N ASP A 33 4.37 -12.57 -1.88
CA ASP A 33 2.99 -12.94 -2.23
C ASP A 33 1.93 -12.19 -1.40
N ASN A 34 2.23 -11.86 -0.14
CA ASN A 34 1.29 -11.11 0.70
C ASN A 34 1.14 -9.66 0.23
N MET A 35 2.20 -9.05 -0.31
CA MET A 35 2.10 -7.72 -0.92
C MET A 35 1.33 -7.79 -2.25
N ILE A 36 1.54 -8.84 -3.06
CA ILE A 36 0.71 -9.11 -4.25
C ILE A 36 -0.77 -9.26 -3.88
N ALA A 37 -1.10 -10.00 -2.82
CA ALA A 37 -2.46 -10.16 -2.34
C ALA A 37 -3.07 -8.83 -1.90
N LEU A 38 -2.32 -8.03 -1.13
CA LEU A 38 -2.76 -6.71 -0.68
C LEU A 38 -3.11 -5.79 -1.85
N VAL A 39 -2.20 -5.60 -2.82
CA VAL A 39 -2.46 -4.70 -3.96
C VAL A 39 -3.63 -5.19 -4.84
N ASN A 40 -3.85 -6.51 -4.91
CA ASN A 40 -5.01 -7.07 -5.60
C ASN A 40 -6.32 -6.84 -4.84
N SER A 41 -6.29 -6.84 -3.51
CA SER A 41 -7.47 -6.59 -2.66
C SER A 41 -7.90 -5.12 -2.61
N LEU A 42 -7.07 -4.18 -3.08
CA LEU A 42 -7.44 -2.76 -3.18
C LEU A 42 -8.68 -2.58 -4.09
N PRO A 43 -9.69 -1.79 -3.66
CA PRO A 43 -10.83 -1.48 -4.50
C PRO A 43 -10.41 -0.67 -5.73
N ILE A 44 -11.08 -0.90 -6.85
CA ILE A 44 -10.92 -0.09 -8.06
C ILE A 44 -11.51 1.29 -7.79
N ARG A 45 -10.77 2.35 -8.12
CA ARG A 45 -11.21 3.74 -7.95
C ARG A 45 -11.28 4.47 -9.30
N THR A 46 -11.96 5.61 -9.32
CA THR A 46 -12.20 6.40 -10.55
C THR A 46 -11.44 7.72 -10.51
N ALA A 47 -11.18 8.31 -11.68
CA ALA A 47 -10.56 9.62 -11.78
C ALA A 47 -11.30 10.67 -10.93
N GLY A 48 -10.57 11.49 -10.17
CA GLY A 48 -11.12 12.46 -9.23
C GLY A 48 -11.48 11.88 -7.84
N ASP A 49 -11.34 10.57 -7.66
CA ASP A 49 -11.48 9.87 -6.38
C ASP A 49 -10.30 8.89 -6.17
N GLU A 50 -9.07 9.34 -6.44
CA GLU A 50 -7.89 8.49 -6.29
C GLU A 50 -7.69 8.02 -4.84
N GLY A 51 -7.25 6.78 -4.69
CA GLY A 51 -6.89 6.24 -3.38
C GLY A 51 -5.48 6.69 -2.97
N ILE A 52 -5.20 6.72 -1.66
CA ILE A 52 -3.87 6.97 -1.13
C ILE A 52 -3.36 5.71 -0.44
N PHE A 53 -2.26 5.15 -0.95
CA PHE A 53 -1.60 3.97 -0.40
C PHE A 53 -0.20 4.32 0.11
N ARG A 54 -0.05 4.52 1.41
CA ARG A 54 1.26 4.70 2.06
C ARG A 54 1.79 3.36 2.53
N VAL A 55 2.73 2.80 1.78
CA VAL A 55 3.13 1.39 1.92
C VAL A 55 4.50 1.21 2.57
N ILE A 56 5.38 2.21 2.49
CA ILE A 56 6.77 2.08 2.92
C ILE A 56 7.27 3.31 3.66
N ASP A 57 8.14 3.11 4.65
CA ASP A 57 8.90 4.16 5.32
C ASP A 57 10.38 4.07 4.92
N LEU A 58 10.83 5.01 4.07
CA LEU A 58 12.22 5.02 3.58
C LEU A 58 13.20 5.60 4.61
N THR A 59 12.70 6.17 5.70
CA THR A 59 13.52 6.75 6.76
C THR A 59 13.78 5.76 7.90
N ASN A 60 12.97 4.70 7.99
CA ASN A 60 13.09 3.68 9.01
C ASN A 60 13.96 2.50 8.52
N PRO A 61 15.16 2.27 9.10
CA PRO A 61 16.00 1.12 8.73
C PRO A 61 15.40 -0.24 9.12
N GLU A 62 14.39 -0.28 9.98
CA GLU A 62 13.70 -1.50 10.39
C GLU A 62 12.46 -1.84 9.53
N GLU A 63 12.12 -1.00 8.55
CA GLU A 63 11.03 -1.25 7.61
C GLU A 63 11.27 -2.57 6.84
N GLN A 64 10.23 -3.40 6.78
CA GLN A 64 10.27 -4.73 6.18
C GLN A 64 9.16 -4.95 5.15
N ASN A 65 8.32 -3.95 4.91
CA ASN A 65 7.47 -3.95 3.75
C ASN A 65 8.32 -3.90 2.48
N VAL A 66 7.97 -4.74 1.51
CA VAL A 66 8.58 -4.72 0.18
C VAL A 66 7.44 -4.60 -0.83
N CYS A 67 7.37 -3.46 -1.49
CA CYS A 67 6.44 -3.20 -2.58
C CYS A 67 7.24 -2.90 -3.86
N THR A 68 7.28 -3.88 -4.76
CA THR A 68 8.07 -3.81 -5.99
C THR A 68 7.43 -2.87 -7.01
N THR A 69 8.23 -2.44 -7.99
CA THR A 69 7.72 -1.65 -9.13
C THR A 69 6.49 -2.28 -9.81
N ALA A 70 6.46 -3.61 -9.94
CA ALA A 70 5.32 -4.33 -10.53
C ALA A 70 4.05 -4.24 -9.65
N GLN A 71 4.21 -4.36 -8.33
CA GLN A 71 3.10 -4.25 -7.37
C GLN A 71 2.55 -2.82 -7.30
N VAL A 72 3.43 -1.81 -7.40
CA VAL A 72 3.02 -0.40 -7.58
C VAL A 72 2.20 -0.22 -8.86
N GLY A 73 2.59 -0.88 -9.96
CA GLY A 73 1.82 -0.91 -11.21
C GLY A 73 0.39 -1.43 -11.04
N ILE A 74 0.18 -2.46 -10.21
CA ILE A 74 -1.16 -3.00 -9.93
C ILE A 74 -2.01 -1.97 -9.16
N ALA A 75 -1.45 -1.36 -8.12
CA ALA A 75 -2.16 -0.36 -7.32
C ALA A 75 -2.50 0.89 -8.14
N THR A 76 -1.57 1.40 -8.93
CA THR A 76 -1.80 2.56 -9.81
C THR A 76 -2.80 2.26 -10.92
N GLY A 77 -2.81 1.04 -11.47
CA GLY A 77 -3.85 0.56 -12.40
C GLY A 77 -5.26 0.52 -11.79
N LYS A 78 -5.37 0.42 -10.46
CA LYS A 78 -6.62 0.55 -9.69
C LYS A 78 -6.90 1.99 -9.24
N ASN A 79 -6.15 2.96 -9.75
CA ASN A 79 -6.24 4.38 -9.45
C ASN A 79 -5.88 4.75 -7.99
N TRP A 80 -4.81 4.14 -7.46
CA TRP A 80 -4.20 4.50 -6.18
C TRP A 80 -2.86 5.21 -6.37
N LYS A 81 -2.67 6.32 -5.65
CA LYS A 81 -1.36 6.98 -5.49
C LYS A 81 -0.56 6.20 -4.45
N VAL A 82 0.55 5.62 -4.87
CA VAL A 82 1.47 4.90 -3.97
C VAL A 82 2.56 5.85 -3.49
N LEU A 83 2.65 5.99 -2.17
CA LEU A 83 3.50 6.98 -1.51
C LEU A 83 4.34 6.32 -0.41
N ASN A 84 5.44 6.97 -0.02
CA ASN A 84 6.15 6.67 1.21
C ASN A 84 5.43 7.28 2.46
N SER A 85 6.01 7.08 3.64
CA SER A 85 5.54 7.62 4.93
C SER A 85 5.44 9.15 4.92
N ASP A 86 6.39 9.84 4.27
CA ASP A 86 6.45 11.30 4.14
C ASP A 86 5.40 11.87 3.18
N GLY A 87 4.83 11.03 2.32
CA GLY A 87 3.84 11.41 1.31
C GLY A 87 4.41 11.68 -0.07
N ASP A 88 5.69 11.40 -0.30
CA ASP A 88 6.31 11.47 -1.62
C ASP A 88 5.96 10.24 -2.46
N PRO A 89 5.89 10.39 -3.80
CA PRO A 89 5.69 9.26 -4.70
C PRO A 89 6.71 8.14 -4.49
N TYR A 90 6.23 6.91 -4.37
CA TYR A 90 7.08 5.74 -4.25
C TYR A 90 6.96 4.86 -5.51
N PRO A 91 8.02 4.77 -6.34
CA PRO A 91 7.98 4.02 -7.60
C PRO A 91 8.06 2.49 -7.41
N GLY A 92 8.32 2.03 -6.18
CA GLY A 92 8.65 0.65 -5.89
C GLY A 92 10.16 0.45 -5.71
N SER A 93 10.53 -0.60 -4.98
CA SER A 93 11.92 -1.11 -4.92
C SER A 93 12.28 -1.95 -6.14
#